data_AF-A0A348P1I9-F1
#
_entry.id   AF-A0A348P1I9-F1
#
_cell.length_a   1.000
_cell.length_b   1.000
_cell.length_c   1.000
_cell.angle_alpha   90.00
_cell.angle_beta   90.00
_cell.angle_gamma   90.00
#
_symmetry.space_group_name_H-M   'P 1'
#
loop_
_entity.id
_entity.type
_entity.pdbx_description
1 polymer ?
#
loop_
_entity_poly.entity_id
_entity_poly.type
_entity_poly.pdbx_seq_one_letter_code
_entity_poly.pdbx_strand_id
1 'polypeptide(L)'
;MKNLFSICFIIFTAFLCGETLFVVKDSANNPVLKVSEDGIAVMNQADTIMVISTTEIKAVIDDSKALSRKFSVSTTSAKKGLYTDLFDVSLGSSTMRGGLDGGRYADFSPENIFLGLNSGNSNTTGYSNVFIGNEAGYSTQDKAHQTYIGSHAGKYASGYSNTYVGSYAGYDGEGYTNSIFGMNAGWYCSGNANSVFGYHAGRNLGGSLNVIMGQEAGYGVLNATFGANCLIGYKSGYSLNTGSKNVALGSYSGYTNSTGTENVFLGYMSGYYETGSNKLYIENTNSSSPLIYGEFDNDLVRINGDFNVTGSTSLDSTLQLGGDSWFTDHALYLRGYNDINHGLKFVSTWNSTNINGPALFGYDGGMLGTSINTALALRWDNSGSIFIPTGSLTVSTGNVTVTSGDMKIPGLYTETIGVGTKKAVYVDSLGKLCVLAKGDEENEKYEKLQNENDVLRTELSDLRKELEEIKKNLNKE
;
A
#
# COMPACT_ATOMS: atom_id res chain seq x y z
N MET A 1 32.67 -36.44 -63.70
CA MET A 1 32.43 -36.39 -62.24
C MET A 1 32.02 -34.96 -61.90
N LYS A 2 30.82 -34.78 -61.34
CA LYS A 2 30.25 -33.56 -60.72
C LYS A 2 30.00 -32.38 -61.67
N ASN A 3 28.79 -32.17 -62.20
CA ASN A 3 27.62 -31.58 -61.51
C ASN A 3 28.00 -30.49 -60.50
N LEU A 4 27.76 -29.23 -60.85
CA LEU A 4 27.22 -28.26 -59.91
C LEU A 4 26.23 -27.35 -60.65
N PHE A 5 24.99 -27.42 -60.21
CA PHE A 5 23.87 -26.55 -60.55
C PHE A 5 24.28 -25.08 -60.52
N SER A 6 24.13 -24.36 -61.64
CA SER A 6 23.93 -22.91 -61.57
C SER A 6 22.43 -22.68 -61.58
N ILE A 7 21.91 -22.37 -60.40
CA ILE A 7 20.53 -21.92 -60.17
C ILE A 7 20.28 -20.72 -61.11
N CYS A 8 19.28 -20.83 -61.98
CA CYS A 8 18.73 -19.69 -62.70
C CYS A 8 18.23 -18.67 -61.66
N PHE A 9 19.01 -17.61 -61.46
CA PHE A 9 18.46 -16.37 -60.95
C PHE A 9 17.52 -15.84 -62.03
N ILE A 10 16.21 -15.99 -61.80
CA ILE A 10 15.19 -15.28 -62.57
C ILE A 10 15.36 -13.81 -62.20
N ILE A 11 16.20 -13.11 -62.96
CA ILE A 11 16.17 -11.65 -63.03
C ILE A 11 14.88 -11.33 -63.77
N PHE A 12 13.92 -10.69 -63.09
CA PHE A 12 12.76 -10.09 -63.74
C PHE A 12 13.25 -8.91 -64.59
N THR A 13 13.83 -9.19 -65.75
CA THR A 13 14.03 -8.18 -66.80
C THR A 13 12.64 -7.79 -67.28
N ALA A 14 12.23 -6.54 -67.02
CA ALA A 14 10.96 -6.00 -67.48
C ALA A 14 10.91 -6.01 -69.01
N PHE A 15 10.27 -7.01 -69.59
CA PHE A 15 10.02 -7.08 -71.03
C PHE A 15 8.67 -6.46 -71.35
N LEU A 16 8.65 -5.54 -72.32
CA LEU A 16 7.44 -5.26 -73.08
C LEU A 16 7.14 -6.52 -73.91
N CYS A 17 5.93 -7.08 -73.74
CA CYS A 17 5.49 -8.34 -74.35
C CYS A 17 4.86 -8.13 -75.73
N GLY A 18 4.32 -6.93 -75.97
CA GLY A 18 3.67 -6.54 -77.22
C GLY A 18 4.60 -6.44 -78.41
N GLU A 19 4.01 -6.46 -79.61
CA GLU A 19 4.75 -6.41 -80.86
C GLU A 19 5.59 -5.13 -80.94
N THR A 20 6.81 -5.28 -81.46
CA THR A 20 7.72 -4.15 -81.61
C THR A 20 7.35 -3.36 -82.86
N LEU A 21 6.92 -2.12 -82.68
CA LEU A 21 6.55 -1.22 -83.77
C LEU A 21 7.80 -0.66 -84.45
N PHE A 22 8.75 -0.12 -83.67
CA PHE A 22 10.05 0.31 -84.18
C PHE A 22 11.11 0.39 -83.08
N VAL A 23 12.38 0.39 -83.51
CA VAL A 23 13.55 0.52 -82.63
C VAL A 23 14.43 1.66 -83.14
N VAL A 24 14.77 2.60 -82.26
CA VAL A 24 15.79 3.62 -82.49
C VAL A 24 17.12 3.08 -82.00
N LYS A 25 18.16 3.26 -82.81
CA LYS A 25 19.52 2.78 -82.53
C LYS A 25 20.53 3.91 -82.55
N ASP A 26 21.63 3.74 -81.81
CA ASP A 26 22.78 4.66 -81.86
C ASP A 26 23.65 4.44 -83.12
N SER A 27 24.71 5.23 -83.27
CA SER A 27 25.67 5.12 -84.38
C SER A 27 26.47 3.81 -84.39
N ALA A 28 26.49 3.08 -83.27
CA ALA A 28 27.06 1.75 -83.14
C ALA A 28 26.03 0.63 -83.33
N ASN A 29 24.81 0.96 -83.77
CA ASN A 29 23.70 0.03 -84.05
C ASN A 29 23.13 -0.67 -82.79
N ASN A 30 23.35 -0.13 -81.60
CA ASN A 30 22.73 -0.60 -80.36
C ASN A 30 21.34 0.02 -80.18
N PRO A 31 20.34 -0.71 -79.67
CA PRO A 31 19.03 -0.16 -79.37
C PRO A 31 19.12 0.84 -78.21
N VAL A 32 18.53 2.02 -78.40
CA VAL A 32 18.44 3.08 -77.39
C VAL A 32 16.99 3.42 -77.02
N LEU A 33 16.05 3.11 -77.92
CA LEU A 33 14.61 3.24 -77.69
C LEU A 33 13.88 2.11 -78.42
N LYS A 34 13.03 1.38 -77.72
CA LYS A 34 12.13 0.38 -78.30
C LYS A 34 10.69 0.83 -78.08
N VAL A 35 9.93 0.96 -79.16
CA VAL A 35 8.49 1.25 -79.09
C VAL A 35 7.72 0.00 -79.49
N SER A 36 6.77 -0.37 -78.65
CA SER A 36 5.89 -1.53 -78.81
C SER A 36 4.44 -1.14 -78.50
N GLU A 37 3.50 -2.01 -78.82
CA GLU A 37 2.08 -1.79 -78.51
C GLU A 37 1.81 -1.59 -77.01
N ASP A 38 2.62 -2.20 -76.14
CA ASP A 38 2.48 -2.14 -74.68
C ASP A 38 3.20 -0.93 -74.05
N GLY A 39 3.98 -0.17 -74.83
CA GLY A 39 4.74 0.96 -74.31
C GLY A 39 6.11 1.20 -74.95
N ILE A 40 6.90 2.05 -74.29
CA ILE A 40 8.21 2.53 -74.70
C ILE A 40 9.26 2.06 -73.69
N ALA A 41 10.31 1.38 -74.15
CA ALA A 41 11.49 1.07 -73.36
C ALA A 41 12.67 1.95 -73.78
N VAL A 42 13.26 2.68 -72.84
CA VAL A 42 14.53 3.40 -73.01
C VAL A 42 15.65 2.46 -72.63
N MET A 43 16.63 2.32 -73.52
CA MET A 43 17.68 1.31 -73.42
C MET A 43 19.06 1.94 -73.49
N ASN A 44 20.04 1.29 -72.87
CA ASN A 44 21.45 1.54 -73.10
C ASN A 44 22.13 0.20 -73.36
N GLN A 45 22.59 0.00 -74.60
CA GLN A 45 23.09 -1.30 -75.07
C GLN A 45 22.03 -2.41 -74.88
N ALA A 46 22.32 -3.44 -74.09
CA ALA A 46 21.39 -4.54 -73.82
C ALA A 46 20.44 -4.26 -72.64
N ASP A 47 20.65 -3.17 -71.90
CA ASP A 47 19.95 -2.90 -70.65
C ASP A 47 18.75 -1.99 -70.86
N THR A 48 17.61 -2.40 -70.32
CA THR A 48 16.44 -1.53 -70.22
C THR A 48 16.65 -0.62 -69.02
N ILE A 49 16.64 0.70 -69.22
CA ILE A 49 16.80 1.70 -68.15
C ILE A 49 15.43 2.17 -67.65
N MET A 50 14.45 2.27 -68.56
CA MET A 50 13.12 2.76 -68.24
C MET A 50 12.09 2.08 -69.13
N VAL A 51 10.94 1.75 -68.59
CA VAL A 51 9.75 1.29 -69.31
C VAL A 51 8.60 2.24 -68.98
N ILE A 52 8.03 2.84 -70.01
CA ILE A 52 6.80 3.62 -69.95
C ILE A 52 5.74 2.78 -70.63
N SER A 53 4.81 2.22 -69.87
CA SER A 53 3.71 1.41 -70.39
C SER A 53 2.37 2.13 -70.21
N THR A 54 1.30 1.51 -70.69
CA THR A 54 -0.08 1.99 -70.46
C THR A 54 -0.50 1.88 -68.99
N THR A 55 0.18 1.06 -68.18
CA THR A 55 -0.19 0.79 -66.79
C THR A 55 0.76 1.39 -65.75
N GLU A 56 2.01 1.67 -66.13
CA GLU A 56 3.04 2.15 -65.20
C GLU A 56 4.26 2.75 -65.90
N ILE A 57 5.01 3.58 -65.17
CA ILE A 57 6.36 4.03 -65.53
C ILE A 57 7.35 3.39 -64.55
N LYS A 58 8.23 2.52 -65.06
CA LYS A 58 9.28 1.84 -64.28
C LYS A 58 10.64 2.35 -64.70
N ALA A 59 11.48 2.71 -63.75
CA ALA A 59 12.92 2.79 -63.96
C ALA A 59 13.57 1.51 -63.43
N VAL A 60 14.45 0.91 -64.22
CA VAL A 60 15.17 -0.31 -63.88
C VAL A 60 16.55 0.10 -63.41
N ILE A 61 16.84 -0.14 -62.13
CA ILE A 61 18.13 0.11 -61.49
C ILE A 61 18.77 -1.25 -61.25
N ASP A 62 19.78 -1.60 -62.05
CA ASP A 62 20.58 -2.83 -61.90
C ASP A 62 21.95 -2.46 -61.35
N ASP A 63 22.22 -2.86 -60.10
CA ASP A 63 23.43 -2.54 -59.35
C ASP A 63 24.63 -3.44 -59.71
N SER A 64 24.40 -4.52 -60.45
CA SER A 64 25.45 -5.42 -60.95
C SER A 64 26.23 -4.84 -62.13
N LYS A 65 25.71 -3.75 -62.72
CA LYS A 65 26.30 -3.06 -63.87
C LYS A 65 26.74 -1.69 -63.41
N ALA A 66 27.98 -1.30 -63.72
CA ALA A 66 28.68 -0.10 -63.22
C ALA A 66 28.06 1.27 -63.61
N LEU A 67 26.76 1.32 -63.87
CA LEU A 67 25.96 2.49 -64.20
C LEU A 67 25.11 2.89 -62.99
N SER A 68 25.74 3.17 -61.85
CA SER A 68 25.08 3.86 -60.74
C SER A 68 24.54 5.20 -61.25
N ARG A 69 23.25 5.28 -61.56
CA ARG A 69 22.58 6.53 -61.92
C ARG A 69 21.51 6.81 -60.89
N LYS A 70 21.65 7.98 -60.26
CA LYS A 70 20.60 8.67 -59.52
C LYS A 70 19.33 8.70 -60.38
N PHE A 71 18.25 8.12 -59.89
CA PHE A 71 16.94 8.26 -60.50
C PHE A 71 16.22 9.41 -59.80
N SER A 72 16.04 10.52 -60.50
CA SER A 72 15.23 11.63 -60.01
C SER A 72 14.05 11.92 -60.92
N VAL A 73 12.87 12.06 -60.31
CA VAL A 73 11.69 12.60 -60.97
C VAL A 73 11.63 14.08 -60.63
N SER A 74 11.77 14.92 -61.65
CA SER A 74 11.65 16.38 -61.54
C SER A 74 10.40 16.83 -62.29
N THR A 75 9.65 17.77 -61.70
CA THR A 75 8.57 18.48 -62.42
C THR A 75 9.10 19.84 -62.85
N THR A 76 8.72 20.30 -64.05
CA THR A 76 9.22 21.54 -64.67
C THR A 76 8.76 22.84 -63.98
N SER A 77 8.11 22.77 -62.81
CA SER A 77 7.75 23.96 -62.03
C SER A 77 8.83 24.33 -61.01
N ALA A 78 10.04 24.64 -61.47
CA ALA A 78 11.06 25.28 -60.63
C ALA A 78 11.60 26.51 -61.35
N LYS A 79 10.92 27.63 -61.15
CA LYS A 79 11.48 28.96 -61.38
C LYS A 79 12.63 29.12 -60.36
N LYS A 80 13.85 28.87 -60.82
CA LYS A 80 15.13 29.37 -60.29
C LYS A 80 15.30 29.35 -58.75
N GLY A 81 15.82 28.25 -58.21
CA GLY A 81 16.54 28.26 -56.94
C GLY A 81 16.26 27.08 -56.01
N LEU A 82 17.26 26.19 -55.89
CA LEU A 82 17.46 25.15 -54.88
C LEU A 82 16.48 23.95 -54.89
N TYR A 83 16.99 22.85 -55.47
CA TYR A 83 16.47 21.47 -55.56
C TYR A 83 15.40 21.20 -56.62
N THR A 84 15.75 20.34 -57.59
CA THR A 84 14.89 19.87 -58.70
C THR A 84 14.40 18.43 -58.52
N ASP A 85 14.85 17.72 -57.48
CA ASP A 85 14.58 16.29 -57.32
C ASP A 85 13.49 16.09 -56.26
N LEU A 86 12.28 15.70 -56.69
CA LEU A 86 11.14 15.41 -55.80
C LEU A 86 11.31 14.07 -55.05
N PHE A 87 12.01 13.14 -55.72
CA PHE A 87 12.30 11.79 -55.26
C PHE A 87 13.71 11.46 -55.72
N ASP A 88 14.64 11.30 -54.78
CA ASP A 88 16.04 10.95 -55.05
C ASP A 88 16.35 9.58 -54.44
N VAL A 89 16.51 8.58 -55.30
CA VAL A 89 16.97 7.24 -54.91
C VAL A 89 18.44 7.15 -55.29
N SER A 90 19.29 7.11 -54.26
CA SER A 90 20.75 6.97 -54.40
C SER A 90 21.23 5.71 -53.67
N LEU A 91 22.47 5.29 -53.94
CA LEU A 91 23.06 4.14 -53.24
C LEU A 91 23.07 4.39 -51.72
N GLY A 92 22.38 3.55 -50.97
CA GLY A 92 22.40 3.59 -49.51
C GLY A 92 21.54 4.67 -48.84
N SER A 93 20.72 5.43 -49.57
CA SER A 93 19.55 6.11 -48.97
C SER A 93 18.56 6.62 -50.03
N SER A 94 17.28 6.64 -49.68
CA SER A 94 16.24 7.32 -50.47
C SER A 94 15.71 8.52 -49.68
N THR A 95 15.80 9.72 -50.26
CA THR A 95 15.24 10.93 -49.62
C THR A 95 14.11 11.53 -50.44
N MET A 96 13.03 11.91 -49.78
CA MET A 96 11.93 12.68 -50.38
C MET A 96 11.97 14.12 -49.86
N ARG A 97 11.88 15.11 -50.76
CA ARG A 97 11.86 16.54 -50.42
C ARG A 97 10.62 17.19 -51.01
N GLY A 98 10.01 18.14 -50.30
CA GLY A 98 8.78 18.80 -50.75
C GLY A 98 8.70 20.28 -50.33
N GLY A 99 8.05 21.10 -51.17
CA GLY A 99 7.74 22.51 -50.90
C GLY A 99 8.84 23.51 -51.30
N LEU A 100 8.50 24.81 -51.24
CA LEU A 100 9.39 25.94 -51.58
C LEU A 100 10.61 26.05 -50.66
N ASP A 101 10.56 25.44 -49.47
CA ASP A 101 11.59 25.52 -48.42
C ASP A 101 12.54 24.31 -48.38
N GLY A 102 12.39 23.32 -49.27
CA GLY A 102 13.32 22.19 -49.41
C GLY A 102 13.37 21.20 -48.23
N GLY A 103 12.32 21.16 -47.41
CA GLY A 103 12.22 20.29 -46.23
C GLY A 103 12.28 18.80 -46.57
N ARG A 104 12.99 18.01 -45.75
CA ARG A 104 13.07 16.55 -45.88
C ARG A 104 11.78 15.92 -45.33
N TYR A 105 11.09 15.12 -46.13
CA TYR A 105 9.85 14.42 -45.78
C TYR A 105 10.03 12.93 -45.54
N ALA A 106 11.02 12.31 -46.18
CA ALA A 106 11.41 10.96 -45.84
C ALA A 106 12.91 10.78 -46.04
N ASP A 107 13.51 9.96 -45.19
CA ASP A 107 14.90 9.49 -45.31
C ASP A 107 14.92 8.01 -44.94
N PHE A 108 15.15 7.16 -45.93
CA PHE A 108 15.30 5.73 -45.76
C PHE A 108 16.78 5.41 -45.96
N SER A 109 17.55 5.48 -44.88
CA SER A 109 18.91 4.92 -44.85
C SER A 109 18.84 3.46 -44.39
N PRO A 110 19.84 2.61 -44.70
CA PRO A 110 19.88 1.22 -44.25
C PRO A 110 19.68 1.04 -42.75
N GLU A 111 19.99 2.07 -41.97
CA GLU A 111 19.95 2.02 -40.51
C GLU A 111 18.87 2.91 -39.89
N ASN A 112 18.26 3.85 -40.62
CA ASN A 112 17.23 4.74 -40.07
C ASN A 112 16.02 4.91 -40.99
N ILE A 113 14.83 5.05 -40.39
CA ILE A 113 13.58 5.36 -41.08
C ILE A 113 13.07 6.70 -40.56
N PHE A 114 13.16 7.76 -41.37
CA PHE A 114 12.57 9.06 -41.05
C PHE A 114 11.40 9.35 -42.00
N LEU A 115 10.25 9.74 -41.45
CA LEU A 115 9.04 10.07 -42.21
C LEU A 115 8.34 11.25 -41.55
N GLY A 116 8.08 12.33 -42.30
CA GLY A 116 7.52 13.58 -41.82
C GLY A 116 8.46 14.76 -42.02
N LEU A 117 7.89 15.95 -42.22
CA LEU A 117 8.64 17.17 -42.47
C LEU A 117 9.66 17.43 -41.35
N ASN A 118 10.93 17.52 -41.72
CA ASN A 118 12.10 17.73 -40.84
C ASN A 118 12.32 16.67 -39.76
N SER A 119 11.75 15.47 -39.94
CA SER A 119 12.06 14.36 -39.05
C SER A 119 13.55 13.97 -39.14
N GLY A 120 14.21 13.82 -37.99
CA GLY A 120 15.64 13.48 -37.92
C GLY A 120 16.60 14.53 -38.50
N ASN A 121 16.20 15.80 -38.66
CA ASN A 121 16.96 16.81 -39.41
C ASN A 121 18.41 17.02 -38.92
N SER A 122 18.62 16.98 -37.60
CA SER A 122 19.95 17.14 -36.98
C SER A 122 20.71 15.83 -36.78
N ASN A 123 20.17 14.70 -37.25
CA ASN A 123 20.84 13.41 -37.17
C ASN A 123 21.82 13.28 -38.35
N THR A 124 23.12 13.20 -38.04
CA THR A 124 24.23 13.10 -39.00
C THR A 124 24.95 11.76 -38.94
N THR A 125 25.10 11.16 -37.75
CA THR A 125 25.81 9.89 -37.52
C THR A 125 25.04 8.87 -36.67
N GLY A 126 23.86 9.22 -36.16
CA GLY A 126 23.01 8.30 -35.40
C GLY A 126 22.41 7.21 -36.29
N TYR A 127 22.20 6.02 -35.71
CA TYR A 127 21.77 4.82 -36.42
C TYR A 127 20.69 4.04 -35.67
N SER A 128 20.00 3.13 -36.38
CA SER A 128 18.92 2.30 -35.82
C SER A 128 17.74 3.11 -35.23
N ASN A 129 17.39 4.24 -35.87
CA ASN A 129 16.30 5.10 -35.42
C ASN A 129 15.07 5.00 -36.34
N VAL A 130 13.88 5.08 -35.76
CA VAL A 130 12.60 5.18 -36.46
C VAL A 130 11.90 6.46 -36.01
N PHE A 131 11.83 7.47 -36.87
CA PHE A 131 11.13 8.72 -36.61
C PHE A 131 9.97 8.91 -37.59
N ILE A 132 8.75 9.05 -37.08
CA ILE A 132 7.54 9.18 -37.89
C ILE A 132 6.69 10.32 -37.32
N GLY A 133 6.65 11.47 -38.01
CA GLY A 133 5.89 12.65 -37.64
C GLY A 133 6.62 13.94 -38.01
N ASN A 134 5.87 15.04 -38.14
CA ASN A 134 6.49 16.36 -38.34
C ASN A 134 7.40 16.68 -37.14
N GLU A 135 8.68 16.99 -37.44
CA GLU A 135 9.73 17.31 -36.48
C GLU A 135 9.99 16.22 -35.41
N ALA A 136 9.59 14.97 -35.66
CA ALA A 136 9.96 13.84 -34.82
C ALA A 136 11.49 13.68 -34.84
N GLY A 137 12.13 13.74 -33.67
CA GLY A 137 13.59 13.69 -33.54
C GLY A 137 14.36 14.83 -34.23
N TYR A 138 13.76 16.02 -34.40
CA TYR A 138 14.36 17.15 -35.14
C TYR A 138 15.80 17.52 -34.71
N SER A 139 16.06 17.59 -33.40
CA SER A 139 17.31 18.05 -32.80
C SER A 139 18.05 16.96 -32.01
N THR A 140 17.79 15.69 -32.31
CA THR A 140 18.44 14.56 -31.64
C THR A 140 19.86 14.39 -32.18
N GLN A 141 20.85 14.97 -31.50
CA GLN A 141 22.26 14.96 -31.92
C GLN A 141 22.86 13.54 -31.96
N ASP A 142 22.80 12.88 -33.13
CA ASP A 142 23.46 11.61 -33.43
C ASP A 142 23.18 10.46 -32.44
N LYS A 143 21.94 10.37 -31.95
CA LYS A 143 21.53 9.31 -31.02
C LYS A 143 21.11 8.06 -31.79
N ALA A 144 21.22 6.91 -31.12
CA ALA A 144 20.92 5.60 -31.68
C ALA A 144 19.78 4.89 -30.93
N HIS A 145 19.15 3.94 -31.62
CA HIS A 145 18.11 3.05 -31.10
C HIS A 145 16.83 3.77 -30.64
N GLN A 146 16.48 4.87 -31.28
CA GLN A 146 15.29 5.64 -30.94
C GLN A 146 14.07 5.22 -31.77
N THR A 147 12.89 5.17 -31.17
CA THR A 147 11.61 5.00 -31.89
C THR A 147 10.66 6.12 -31.51
N TYR A 148 10.55 7.15 -32.36
CA TYR A 148 9.69 8.32 -32.13
C TYR A 148 8.56 8.37 -33.16
N ILE A 149 7.31 8.27 -32.70
CA ILE A 149 6.13 8.26 -33.58
C ILE A 149 5.13 9.30 -33.08
N GLY A 150 4.93 10.37 -33.82
CA GLY A 150 4.03 11.48 -33.49
C GLY A 150 4.65 12.83 -33.85
N SER A 151 3.80 13.84 -34.06
CA SER A 151 4.27 15.21 -34.28
C SER A 151 5.05 15.70 -33.06
N HIS A 152 6.29 16.16 -33.29
CA HIS A 152 7.23 16.64 -32.27
C HIS A 152 7.62 15.59 -31.21
N ALA A 153 7.41 14.29 -31.46
CA ALA A 153 7.88 13.23 -30.56
C ALA A 153 9.42 13.27 -30.49
N GLY A 154 9.97 13.35 -29.27
CA GLY A 154 11.43 13.41 -29.06
C GLY A 154 12.15 14.58 -29.74
N LYS A 155 11.47 15.71 -30.01
CA LYS A 155 12.02 16.82 -30.82
C LYS A 155 13.41 17.30 -30.34
N TYR A 156 13.59 17.43 -29.03
CA TYR A 156 14.84 17.86 -28.38
C TYR A 156 15.47 16.76 -27.52
N ALA A 157 15.05 15.51 -27.70
CA ALA A 157 15.56 14.42 -26.88
C ALA A 157 17.07 14.18 -27.10
N SER A 158 17.80 13.98 -26.01
CA SER A 158 19.26 13.80 -26.00
C SER A 158 19.72 12.44 -25.45
N GLY A 159 18.80 11.61 -24.94
CA GLY A 159 19.09 10.25 -24.48
C GLY A 159 19.35 9.22 -25.59
N TYR A 160 19.42 7.94 -25.22
CA TYR A 160 19.58 6.76 -26.10
C TYR A 160 18.51 5.70 -25.79
N SER A 161 18.16 4.89 -26.78
CA SER A 161 17.30 3.70 -26.61
C SER A 161 15.90 4.00 -26.05
N ASN A 162 15.28 5.12 -26.45
CA ASN A 162 13.95 5.52 -26.03
C ASN A 162 12.89 5.19 -27.10
N THR A 163 11.70 4.84 -26.65
CA THR A 163 10.51 4.67 -27.50
C THR A 163 9.46 5.69 -27.07
N TYR A 164 9.19 6.69 -27.91
CA TYR A 164 8.21 7.75 -27.68
C TYR A 164 7.10 7.69 -28.74
N VAL A 165 5.86 7.47 -28.32
CA VAL A 165 4.72 7.33 -29.25
C VAL A 165 3.58 8.24 -28.81
N GLY A 166 3.29 9.28 -29.59
CA GLY A 166 2.29 10.31 -29.31
C GLY A 166 2.82 11.70 -29.69
N SER A 167 1.92 12.64 -29.95
CA SER A 167 2.35 14.02 -30.22
C SER A 167 3.01 14.62 -28.97
N TYR A 168 4.19 15.21 -29.12
CA TYR A 168 5.02 15.74 -28.03
C TYR A 168 5.40 14.72 -26.93
N ALA A 169 5.28 13.42 -27.20
CA ALA A 169 5.79 12.40 -26.29
C ALA A 169 7.32 12.54 -26.16
N GLY A 170 7.83 12.63 -24.93
CA GLY A 170 9.27 12.78 -24.68
C GLY A 170 9.91 13.99 -25.36
N TYR A 171 9.15 15.08 -25.56
CA TYR A 171 9.54 16.27 -26.33
C TYR A 171 10.95 16.77 -26.00
N ASP A 172 11.29 16.80 -24.71
CA ASP A 172 12.58 17.20 -24.14
C ASP A 172 13.07 16.10 -23.18
N GLY A 173 13.28 14.90 -23.73
CA GLY A 173 13.72 13.72 -22.99
C GLY A 173 15.25 13.53 -23.02
N GLU A 174 15.91 13.72 -21.88
CA GLU A 174 17.35 13.51 -21.71
C GLU A 174 17.71 12.10 -21.23
N GLY A 175 16.74 11.40 -20.62
CA GLY A 175 16.96 10.08 -20.04
C GLY A 175 17.09 8.96 -21.08
N TYR A 176 17.58 7.80 -20.62
CA TYR A 176 17.85 6.61 -21.42
C TYR A 176 16.85 5.49 -21.14
N THR A 177 16.62 4.61 -22.13
CA THR A 177 15.82 3.38 -21.97
C THR A 177 14.37 3.61 -21.53
N ASN A 178 13.76 4.73 -21.93
CA ASN A 178 12.39 5.08 -21.58
C ASN A 178 11.38 4.60 -22.63
N SER A 179 10.22 4.13 -22.18
CA SER A 179 9.09 3.71 -23.00
C SER A 179 7.89 4.59 -22.68
N ILE A 180 7.58 5.58 -23.53
CA ILE A 180 6.61 6.64 -23.26
C ILE A 180 5.56 6.70 -24.37
N PHE A 181 4.29 6.54 -23.99
CA PHE A 181 3.16 6.46 -24.90
C PHE A 181 2.06 7.44 -24.47
N GLY A 182 1.54 8.23 -25.40
CA GLY A 182 0.47 9.21 -25.17
C GLY A 182 0.88 10.64 -25.55
N MET A 183 -0.12 11.47 -25.88
CA MET A 183 0.12 12.88 -26.18
C MET A 183 0.63 13.61 -24.93
N ASN A 184 1.73 14.37 -25.08
CA ASN A 184 2.42 15.08 -24.00
C ASN A 184 2.88 14.19 -22.81
N ALA A 185 2.91 12.87 -22.98
CA ALA A 185 3.44 11.96 -21.97
C ALA A 185 4.95 12.16 -21.86
N GLY A 186 5.49 12.21 -20.64
CA GLY A 186 6.92 12.37 -20.43
C GLY A 186 7.53 13.59 -21.11
N TRP A 187 6.76 14.68 -21.30
CA TRP A 187 7.20 15.86 -22.07
C TRP A 187 8.62 16.29 -21.69
N TYR A 188 8.89 16.40 -20.38
CA TYR A 188 10.23 16.50 -19.83
C TYR A 188 10.57 15.18 -19.14
N CYS A 189 11.63 14.51 -19.59
CA CYS A 189 12.04 13.23 -19.02
C CYS A 189 13.57 13.14 -18.88
N SER A 190 14.11 13.49 -17.72
CA SER A 190 15.54 13.34 -17.43
C SER A 190 15.88 12.02 -16.72
N GLY A 191 14.88 11.32 -16.21
CA GLY A 191 15.05 10.00 -15.59
C GLY A 191 15.17 8.85 -16.61
N ASN A 192 15.73 7.74 -16.14
CA ASN A 192 16.00 6.54 -16.95
C ASN A 192 15.03 5.40 -16.66
N ALA A 193 14.91 4.47 -17.61
CA ALA A 193 14.19 3.21 -17.44
C ALA A 193 12.75 3.38 -16.92
N ASN A 194 12.05 4.38 -17.45
CA ASN A 194 10.64 4.65 -17.13
C ASN A 194 9.70 4.02 -18.16
N SER A 195 8.56 3.51 -17.68
CA SER A 195 7.43 3.03 -18.49
C SER A 195 6.22 3.93 -18.26
N VAL A 196 5.82 4.71 -19.27
CA VAL A 196 4.81 5.76 -19.15
C VAL A 196 3.73 5.59 -20.22
N PHE A 197 2.45 5.60 -19.83
CA PHE A 197 1.33 5.43 -20.74
C PHE A 197 0.14 6.33 -20.37
N GLY A 198 -0.26 7.27 -21.23
CA GLY A 198 -1.46 8.09 -21.08
C GLY A 198 -1.27 9.56 -21.44
N TYR A 199 -2.38 10.28 -21.65
CA TYR A 199 -2.34 11.72 -21.91
C TYR A 199 -1.75 12.48 -20.70
N HIS A 200 -0.67 13.24 -20.90
CA HIS A 200 0.06 13.94 -19.83
C HIS A 200 0.58 13.04 -18.68
N ALA A 201 0.64 11.72 -18.86
CA ALA A 201 1.24 10.84 -17.88
C ALA A 201 2.73 11.17 -17.71
N GLY A 202 3.20 11.27 -16.46
CA GLY A 202 4.60 11.56 -16.17
C GLY A 202 5.11 12.83 -16.84
N ARG A 203 4.29 13.88 -17.01
CA ARG A 203 4.63 15.03 -17.87
C ARG A 203 5.98 15.66 -17.51
N ASN A 204 6.30 15.76 -16.22
CA ASN A 204 7.55 16.31 -15.70
C ASN A 204 8.32 15.22 -14.92
N LEU A 205 8.93 14.27 -15.63
CA LEU A 205 9.52 13.04 -15.07
C LEU A 205 11.04 13.14 -14.89
N GLY A 206 11.49 13.66 -13.75
CA GLY A 206 12.93 13.73 -13.46
C GLY A 206 13.52 12.50 -12.79
N GLY A 207 12.71 11.61 -12.22
CA GLY A 207 13.19 10.39 -11.57
C GLY A 207 13.17 9.15 -12.48
N SER A 208 13.92 8.13 -12.06
CA SER A 208 14.12 6.88 -12.82
C SER A 208 13.28 5.71 -12.26
N LEU A 209 13.14 4.63 -13.03
CA LEU A 209 12.50 3.37 -12.61
C LEU A 209 11.01 3.50 -12.27
N ASN A 210 10.28 4.41 -12.91
CA ASN A 210 8.85 4.59 -12.68
C ASN A 210 8.00 3.78 -13.66
N VAL A 211 6.86 3.26 -13.18
CA VAL A 211 5.75 2.75 -13.97
C VAL A 211 4.58 3.70 -13.77
N ILE A 212 4.17 4.41 -14.84
CA ILE A 212 3.13 5.44 -14.78
C ILE A 212 2.10 5.15 -15.86
N MET A 213 0.84 4.94 -15.48
CA MET A 213 -0.24 4.63 -16.41
C MET A 213 -1.53 5.36 -16.04
N GLY A 214 -2.13 6.04 -17.01
CA GLY A 214 -3.36 6.79 -16.84
C GLY A 214 -3.19 8.27 -17.16
N GLN A 215 -4.28 8.93 -17.56
CA GLN A 215 -4.23 10.36 -17.86
C GLN A 215 -3.77 11.13 -16.61
N GLU A 216 -2.76 11.99 -16.80
CA GLU A 216 -2.19 12.87 -15.77
C GLU A 216 -1.69 12.14 -14.50
N ALA A 217 -1.48 10.82 -14.58
CA ALA A 217 -0.81 10.07 -13.51
C ALA A 217 0.64 10.56 -13.39
N GLY A 218 1.11 10.78 -12.16
CA GLY A 218 2.47 11.28 -11.91
C GLY A 218 2.81 12.57 -12.67
N TYR A 219 1.85 13.49 -12.86
CA TYR A 219 2.04 14.70 -13.67
C TYR A 219 3.30 15.48 -13.26
N GLY A 220 3.52 15.63 -11.95
CA GLY A 220 4.74 16.17 -11.35
C GLY A 220 4.99 17.65 -11.62
N VAL A 221 6.09 18.17 -11.08
CA VAL A 221 6.57 19.54 -11.32
C VAL A 221 7.90 19.50 -12.06
N LEU A 222 8.23 20.53 -12.84
CA LEU A 222 9.50 20.59 -13.56
C LEU A 222 10.68 20.44 -12.57
N ASN A 223 11.69 19.64 -12.94
CA ASN A 223 12.86 19.30 -12.11
C ASN A 223 12.58 18.45 -10.86
N ALA A 224 11.37 17.91 -10.72
CA ALA A 224 11.00 16.94 -9.69
C ALA A 224 11.73 15.60 -9.90
N THR A 225 12.36 15.05 -8.86
CA THR A 225 13.07 13.76 -8.88
C THR A 225 12.34 12.72 -8.03
N PHE A 226 11.28 12.13 -8.58
CA PHE A 226 10.56 11.01 -7.96
C PHE A 226 10.86 9.70 -8.71
N GLY A 227 11.50 8.75 -8.03
CA GLY A 227 11.94 7.48 -8.63
C GLY A 227 11.28 6.26 -8.02
N ALA A 228 11.35 5.14 -8.74
CA ALA A 228 10.87 3.83 -8.30
C ALA A 228 9.38 3.79 -7.89
N ASN A 229 8.52 4.60 -8.53
CA ASN A 229 7.08 4.62 -8.24
C ASN A 229 6.27 3.74 -9.21
N CYS A 230 5.15 3.21 -8.74
CA CYS A 230 4.12 2.55 -9.55
C CYS A 230 2.80 3.32 -9.41
N LEU A 231 2.45 4.12 -10.42
CA LEU A 231 1.31 5.04 -10.40
C LEU A 231 0.32 4.66 -11.52
N ILE A 232 -0.80 4.05 -11.17
CA ILE A 232 -1.76 3.52 -12.15
C ILE A 232 -3.16 4.04 -11.84
N GLY A 233 -3.74 4.81 -12.75
CA GLY A 233 -5.09 5.38 -12.65
C GLY A 233 -5.12 6.85 -13.04
N TYR A 234 -6.31 7.37 -13.36
CA TYR A 234 -6.48 8.78 -13.68
C TYR A 234 -6.02 9.65 -12.52
N LYS A 235 -5.05 10.54 -12.74
CA LYS A 235 -4.46 11.43 -11.72
C LYS A 235 -3.91 10.72 -10.48
N SER A 236 -3.51 9.45 -10.59
CA SER A 236 -2.79 8.77 -9.51
C SER A 236 -1.43 9.43 -9.27
N GLY A 237 -1.11 9.80 -8.03
CA GLY A 237 0.13 10.49 -7.67
C GLY A 237 0.34 11.83 -8.39
N TYR A 238 -0.73 12.54 -8.76
CA TYR A 238 -0.68 13.75 -9.59
C TYR A 238 0.30 14.81 -9.07
N SER A 239 0.36 15.02 -7.75
CA SER A 239 1.13 16.10 -7.12
C SER A 239 2.56 15.70 -6.68
N LEU A 240 3.05 14.53 -7.08
CA LEU A 240 4.38 14.03 -6.67
C LEU A 240 5.52 14.93 -7.18
N ASN A 241 6.33 15.43 -6.26
CA ASN A 241 7.50 16.28 -6.51
C ASN A 241 8.82 15.55 -6.24
N THR A 242 8.95 14.88 -5.09
CA THR A 242 10.20 14.16 -4.72
C THR A 242 9.95 12.80 -4.09
N GLY A 243 8.68 12.46 -3.83
CA GLY A 243 8.29 11.19 -3.23
C GLY A 243 8.65 9.98 -4.10
N SER A 244 9.51 9.12 -3.58
CA SER A 244 9.99 7.90 -4.26
C SER A 244 9.45 6.63 -3.61
N LYS A 245 9.47 5.51 -4.36
CA LYS A 245 9.05 4.17 -3.90
C LYS A 245 7.58 4.08 -3.46
N ASN A 246 6.69 4.89 -4.05
CA ASN A 246 5.27 4.80 -3.79
C ASN A 246 4.56 3.86 -4.77
N VAL A 247 3.57 3.14 -4.29
CA VAL A 247 2.59 2.40 -5.10
C VAL A 247 1.25 3.10 -4.95
N ALA A 248 0.66 3.56 -6.05
CA ALA A 248 -0.65 4.19 -6.07
C ALA A 248 -1.47 3.56 -7.22
N LEU A 249 -2.46 2.75 -6.87
CA LEU A 249 -3.29 2.01 -7.82
C LEU A 249 -4.76 2.42 -7.63
N GLY A 250 -5.33 3.11 -8.61
CA GLY A 250 -6.70 3.62 -8.59
C GLY A 250 -6.77 5.10 -8.99
N SER A 251 -7.88 5.53 -9.57
CA SER A 251 -8.07 6.94 -9.92
C SER A 251 -8.00 7.82 -8.67
N TYR A 252 -7.22 8.90 -8.74
CA TYR A 252 -6.92 9.83 -7.64
C TYR A 252 -6.27 9.21 -6.40
N SER A 253 -5.70 8.01 -6.49
CA SER A 253 -4.90 7.44 -5.39
C SER A 253 -3.64 8.30 -5.15
N GLY A 254 -3.37 8.65 -3.89
CA GLY A 254 -2.23 9.49 -3.52
C GLY A 254 -2.21 10.87 -4.19
N TYR A 255 -3.36 11.42 -4.57
CA TYR A 255 -3.46 12.62 -5.42
C TYR A 255 -2.66 13.84 -4.92
N THR A 256 -2.75 14.17 -3.62
CA THR A 256 -2.03 15.32 -3.04
C THR A 256 -0.65 14.96 -2.48
N ASN A 257 -0.23 13.68 -2.55
CA ASN A 257 1.04 13.28 -1.99
C ASN A 257 2.19 13.91 -2.82
N SER A 258 2.93 14.82 -2.20
CA SER A 258 3.96 15.59 -2.88
C SER A 258 5.38 15.08 -2.60
N THR A 259 5.66 14.75 -1.35
CA THR A 259 7.01 14.40 -0.88
C THR A 259 7.06 13.05 -0.18
N GLY A 260 5.91 12.45 0.12
CA GLY A 260 5.81 11.19 0.82
C GLY A 260 6.49 10.05 0.04
N THR A 261 7.15 9.17 0.77
CA THR A 261 7.92 8.04 0.23
C THR A 261 7.40 6.73 0.79
N GLU A 262 7.64 5.62 0.09
CA GLU A 262 7.40 4.27 0.63
C GLU A 262 5.94 4.03 1.05
N ASN A 263 4.98 4.70 0.37
CA ASN A 263 3.56 4.51 0.60
C ASN A 263 2.94 3.49 -0.35
N VAL A 264 1.86 2.85 0.09
CA VAL A 264 1.02 1.96 -0.72
C VAL A 264 -0.43 2.42 -0.62
N PHE A 265 -1.00 2.92 -1.73
CA PHE A 265 -2.37 3.38 -1.85
C PHE A 265 -3.13 2.52 -2.86
N LEU A 266 -4.15 1.79 -2.42
CA LEU A 266 -4.89 0.84 -3.25
C LEU A 266 -6.40 1.16 -3.23
N GLY A 267 -6.89 1.65 -4.37
CA GLY A 267 -8.30 1.89 -4.68
C GLY A 267 -8.62 3.35 -5.04
N TYR A 268 -9.89 3.60 -5.39
CA TYR A 268 -10.37 4.93 -5.81
C TYR A 268 -10.19 5.94 -4.67
N MET A 269 -9.48 7.04 -4.92
CA MET A 269 -9.17 8.08 -3.92
C MET A 269 -8.44 7.60 -2.65
N SER A 270 -7.88 6.39 -2.65
CA SER A 270 -7.10 5.88 -1.52
C SER A 270 -5.91 6.82 -1.21
N GLY A 271 -5.78 7.25 0.04
CA GLY A 271 -4.72 8.18 0.46
C GLY A 271 -4.78 9.55 -0.25
N TYR A 272 -5.96 10.00 -0.71
CA TYR A 272 -6.11 11.24 -1.50
C TYR A 272 -5.40 12.44 -0.88
N TYR A 273 -5.54 12.62 0.45
CA TYR A 273 -4.98 13.72 1.24
C TYR A 273 -3.68 13.35 1.99
N GLU A 274 -3.15 12.13 1.81
CA GLU A 274 -1.95 11.68 2.52
C GLU A 274 -0.71 12.38 1.97
N THR A 275 0.17 12.82 2.86
CA THR A 275 1.42 13.55 2.53
C THR A 275 2.65 12.99 3.23
N GLY A 276 2.46 12.09 4.20
CA GLY A 276 3.50 11.39 4.93
C GLY A 276 4.14 10.25 4.14
N SER A 277 5.04 9.54 4.82
CA SER A 277 5.74 8.35 4.29
C SER A 277 5.32 7.10 5.06
N ASN A 278 5.67 5.94 4.52
CA ASN A 278 5.47 4.63 5.16
C ASN A 278 4.00 4.29 5.45
N LYS A 279 3.05 4.80 4.67
CA LYS A 279 1.63 4.55 4.90
C LYS A 279 1.06 3.49 3.96
N LEU A 280 0.18 2.64 4.51
CA LEU A 280 -0.68 1.74 3.75
C LEU A 280 -2.13 2.23 3.83
N TYR A 281 -2.76 2.42 2.67
CA TYR A 281 -4.20 2.63 2.56
C TYR A 281 -4.77 1.63 1.56
N ILE A 282 -5.78 0.87 1.97
CA ILE A 282 -6.65 0.09 1.08
C ILE A 282 -8.07 0.59 1.30
N GLU A 283 -8.59 1.32 0.32
CA GLU A 283 -9.82 2.10 0.44
C GLU A 283 -10.37 2.47 -0.94
N ASN A 284 -11.67 2.68 -1.08
CA ASN A 284 -12.30 3.11 -2.33
C ASN A 284 -13.01 4.47 -2.22
N THR A 285 -12.59 5.28 -1.25
CA THR A 285 -13.02 6.65 -0.99
C THR A 285 -11.84 7.51 -0.53
N ASN A 286 -12.07 8.80 -0.24
CA ASN A 286 -11.08 9.70 0.35
C ASN A 286 -11.15 9.76 1.90
N SER A 287 -11.69 8.72 2.54
CA SER A 287 -11.84 8.64 4.00
C SER A 287 -10.50 8.78 4.74
N SER A 288 -10.51 9.46 5.89
CA SER A 288 -9.38 9.49 6.83
C SER A 288 -9.26 8.21 7.67
N SER A 289 -10.28 7.35 7.62
CA SER A 289 -10.30 6.01 8.24
C SER A 289 -10.51 4.98 7.12
N PRO A 290 -9.45 4.57 6.41
CA PRO A 290 -9.57 3.60 5.31
C PRO A 290 -9.90 2.21 5.85
N LEU A 291 -10.55 1.34 5.08
CA LEU A 291 -10.90 -0.03 5.48
C LEU A 291 -9.69 -0.76 6.08
N ILE A 292 -8.53 -0.64 5.43
CA ILE A 292 -7.24 -1.07 5.99
C ILE A 292 -6.28 0.12 5.98
N TYR A 293 -5.79 0.48 7.16
CA TYR A 293 -4.71 1.43 7.37
C TYR A 293 -3.45 0.69 7.84
N GLY A 294 -2.27 1.19 7.51
CA GLY A 294 -1.04 0.70 8.10
C GLY A 294 0.08 1.71 8.10
N GLU A 295 1.08 1.43 8.93
CA GLU A 295 2.32 2.20 9.04
C GLU A 295 3.49 1.23 9.00
N PHE A 296 4.26 1.25 7.91
CA PHE A 296 5.38 0.33 7.70
C PHE A 296 6.55 0.58 8.65
N ASP A 297 6.74 1.81 9.11
CA ASP A 297 7.79 2.21 10.04
C ASP A 297 7.49 1.85 11.50
N ASN A 298 6.23 1.57 11.83
CA ASN A 298 5.79 1.15 13.16
C ASN A 298 5.30 -0.31 13.19
N ASP A 299 5.47 -1.07 12.09
CA ASP A 299 4.93 -2.42 11.92
C ASP A 299 3.43 -2.53 12.31
N LEU A 300 2.65 -1.51 11.92
CA LEU A 300 1.26 -1.36 12.34
C LEU A 300 0.29 -1.66 11.19
N VAL A 301 -0.74 -2.46 11.47
CA VAL A 301 -1.94 -2.60 10.63
C VAL A 301 -3.18 -2.34 11.49
N ARG A 302 -4.12 -1.55 10.96
CA ARG A 302 -5.41 -1.25 11.58
C ARG A 302 -6.53 -1.57 10.59
N ILE A 303 -7.51 -2.32 11.05
CA ILE A 303 -8.74 -2.61 10.32
C ILE A 303 -9.83 -1.66 10.84
N ASN A 304 -10.32 -0.75 10.00
CA ASN A 304 -11.40 0.18 10.36
C ASN A 304 -12.76 -0.42 10.00
N GLY A 305 -13.04 -1.61 10.53
CA GLY A 305 -14.25 -2.40 10.29
C GLY A 305 -14.18 -3.74 11.02
N ASP A 306 -15.11 -4.64 10.72
CA ASP A 306 -15.14 -5.98 11.33
C ASP A 306 -14.03 -6.87 10.76
N PHE A 307 -13.23 -7.48 11.64
CA PHE A 307 -12.21 -8.46 11.28
C PHE A 307 -12.68 -9.88 11.62
N ASN A 308 -13.19 -10.61 10.62
CA ASN A 308 -13.69 -11.98 10.78
C ASN A 308 -12.63 -13.01 10.33
N VAL A 309 -12.17 -13.86 11.25
CA VAL A 309 -11.21 -14.94 10.98
C VAL A 309 -11.94 -16.28 11.04
N THR A 310 -12.00 -16.99 9.92
CA THR A 310 -12.68 -18.29 9.81
C THR A 310 -11.81 -19.49 10.23
N GLY A 311 -10.49 -19.28 10.35
CA GLY A 311 -9.53 -20.26 10.83
C GLY A 311 -9.07 -20.02 12.26
N SER A 312 -8.00 -20.72 12.68
CA SER A 312 -7.34 -20.45 13.96
C SER A 312 -6.29 -19.35 13.83
N THR A 313 -6.27 -18.42 14.79
CA THR A 313 -5.19 -17.43 14.93
C THR A 313 -4.20 -17.93 15.99
N SER A 314 -2.92 -18.07 15.62
CA SER A 314 -1.81 -18.30 16.56
C SER A 314 -1.04 -17.00 16.74
N LEU A 315 -0.64 -16.68 17.97
CA LEU A 315 0.10 -15.46 18.29
C LEU A 315 1.43 -15.85 18.92
N ASP A 316 2.53 -15.25 18.44
CA ASP A 316 3.88 -15.52 18.97
C ASP A 316 4.15 -14.82 20.31
N SER A 317 3.36 -13.80 20.63
CA SER A 317 3.51 -13.01 21.86
C SER A 317 2.16 -12.78 22.56
N THR A 318 1.62 -11.57 22.53
CA THR A 318 0.47 -11.15 23.33
C THR A 318 -0.70 -10.72 22.46
N LEU A 319 -1.92 -11.17 22.81
CA LEU A 319 -3.16 -10.56 22.35
C LEU A 319 -3.59 -9.48 23.35
N GLN A 320 -3.72 -8.24 22.88
CA GLN A 320 -4.37 -7.18 23.65
C GLN A 320 -5.69 -6.83 22.98
N LEU A 321 -6.79 -6.91 23.73
CA LEU A 321 -8.12 -6.52 23.27
C LEU A 321 -8.55 -5.30 24.07
N GLY A 322 -8.83 -4.19 23.38
CA GLY A 322 -9.47 -3.03 23.99
C GLY A 322 -10.99 -3.22 23.99
N GLY A 323 -11.66 -2.79 25.07
CA GLY A 323 -13.10 -2.95 25.23
C GLY A 323 -13.52 -4.36 25.64
N ASP A 324 -14.76 -4.73 25.32
CA ASP A 324 -15.34 -6.00 25.71
C ASP A 324 -14.97 -7.11 24.71
N SER A 325 -14.56 -8.27 25.25
CA SER A 325 -14.37 -9.49 24.49
C SER A 325 -15.54 -10.43 24.74
N TRP A 326 -16.28 -10.78 23.68
CA TRP A 326 -17.44 -11.66 23.75
C TRP A 326 -17.17 -12.97 23.00
N PHE A 327 -17.38 -14.11 23.67
CA PHE A 327 -17.25 -15.44 23.08
C PHE A 327 -18.64 -16.08 23.04
N THR A 328 -19.16 -16.34 21.83
CA THR A 328 -20.57 -16.76 21.66
C THR A 328 -20.79 -18.25 21.85
N ASP A 329 -19.83 -19.10 21.46
CA ASP A 329 -20.06 -20.55 21.35
C ASP A 329 -19.03 -21.43 22.10
N HIS A 330 -17.93 -20.87 22.63
CA HIS A 330 -16.86 -21.62 23.32
C HIS A 330 -16.21 -20.82 24.46
N ALA A 331 -15.47 -21.50 25.34
CA ALA A 331 -14.69 -20.89 26.43
C ALA A 331 -13.37 -20.25 25.94
N LEU A 332 -12.87 -19.22 26.64
CA LEU A 332 -11.52 -18.66 26.45
C LEU A 332 -10.47 -19.64 27.02
N TYR A 333 -9.71 -20.30 26.15
CA TYR A 333 -8.64 -21.22 26.57
C TYR A 333 -7.28 -20.49 26.62
N LEU A 334 -6.88 -20.01 27.80
CA LEU A 334 -5.54 -19.44 28.03
C LEU A 334 -4.52 -20.57 28.31
N ARG A 335 -3.95 -21.19 27.27
CA ARG A 335 -2.96 -22.27 27.40
C ARG A 335 -1.54 -21.78 27.11
N GLY A 336 -0.56 -22.23 27.90
CA GLY A 336 0.87 -22.05 27.61
C GLY A 336 1.38 -23.08 26.59
N TYR A 337 2.47 -22.76 25.89
CA TYR A 337 3.04 -23.55 24.78
C TYR A 337 3.34 -25.04 25.10
N ASN A 338 3.38 -25.44 26.37
CA ASN A 338 3.57 -26.83 26.83
C ASN A 338 2.66 -27.23 28.01
N ASP A 339 1.59 -26.47 28.26
CA ASP A 339 0.79 -26.63 29.48
C ASP A 339 -0.64 -27.08 29.13
N ILE A 340 -0.89 -28.37 29.30
CA ILE A 340 -2.18 -28.99 28.92
C ILE A 340 -3.33 -28.59 29.84
N ASN A 341 -3.08 -27.94 31.00
CA ASN A 341 -4.09 -27.87 32.06
C ASN A 341 -4.26 -26.52 32.79
N HIS A 342 -3.89 -25.39 32.18
CA HIS A 342 -4.23 -24.06 32.71
C HIS A 342 -5.13 -23.31 31.72
N GLY A 343 -6.17 -22.62 32.24
CA GLY A 343 -7.11 -21.84 31.44
C GLY A 343 -8.17 -21.12 32.29
N LEU A 344 -8.58 -19.93 31.85
CA LEU A 344 -9.63 -19.13 32.49
C LEU A 344 -11.02 -19.63 32.03
N LYS A 345 -11.71 -20.43 32.84
CA LYS A 345 -13.03 -20.97 32.49
C LYS A 345 -14.15 -20.20 33.19
N PHE A 346 -15.06 -19.60 32.43
CA PHE A 346 -16.35 -19.16 32.98
C PHE A 346 -17.23 -20.39 33.18
N VAL A 347 -17.69 -20.61 34.41
CA VAL A 347 -18.56 -21.74 34.77
C VAL A 347 -19.80 -21.18 35.44
N SER A 348 -20.99 -21.44 34.90
CA SER A 348 -22.26 -20.99 35.49
C SER A 348 -22.67 -21.82 36.70
N THR A 349 -22.20 -23.07 36.80
CA THR A 349 -22.49 -23.99 37.90
C THR A 349 -21.27 -24.86 38.26
N TRP A 350 -20.89 -24.89 39.54
CA TRP A 350 -19.87 -25.84 40.02
C TRP A 350 -20.41 -26.62 41.22
N ASN A 351 -20.41 -27.96 41.12
CA ASN A 351 -21.01 -28.87 42.11
C ASN A 351 -22.42 -28.42 42.54
N SER A 352 -23.30 -28.18 41.57
CA SER A 352 -24.70 -27.71 41.77
C SER A 352 -24.87 -26.30 42.36
N THR A 353 -23.78 -25.56 42.58
CA THR A 353 -23.83 -24.17 43.05
C THR A 353 -23.73 -23.20 41.88
N ASN A 354 -24.71 -22.31 41.73
CA ASN A 354 -24.60 -21.20 40.77
C ASN A 354 -23.40 -20.31 41.14
N ILE A 355 -22.53 -20.06 40.17
CA ILE A 355 -21.47 -19.04 40.28
C ILE A 355 -21.97 -17.82 39.53
N ASN A 356 -22.33 -16.77 40.28
CA ASN A 356 -22.74 -15.48 39.72
C ASN A 356 -21.51 -14.56 39.73
N GLY A 357 -20.77 -14.53 38.62
CA GLY A 357 -19.57 -13.69 38.45
C GLY A 357 -18.35 -14.44 37.91
N PRO A 358 -17.30 -13.72 37.46
CA PRO A 358 -16.06 -14.32 36.98
C PRO A 358 -15.36 -15.11 38.12
N ALA A 359 -14.94 -16.34 37.83
CA ALA A 359 -14.16 -17.17 38.76
C ALA A 359 -12.85 -17.59 38.09
N LEU A 360 -11.74 -17.47 38.84
CA LEU A 360 -10.39 -17.85 38.41
C LEU A 360 -10.05 -19.22 39.02
N PHE A 361 -9.76 -20.21 38.16
CA PHE A 361 -9.44 -21.59 38.58
C PHE A 361 -7.97 -21.92 38.30
N GLY A 362 -7.32 -22.61 39.23
CA GLY A 362 -6.07 -23.34 38.99
C GLY A 362 -6.34 -24.81 38.60
N TYR A 363 -5.26 -25.55 38.31
CA TYR A 363 -5.26 -26.97 37.93
C TYR A 363 -6.19 -27.84 38.80
N ASP A 364 -6.99 -28.74 38.20
CA ASP A 364 -7.91 -29.67 38.87
C ASP A 364 -8.94 -29.02 39.83
N GLY A 365 -9.25 -27.73 39.63
CA GLY A 365 -10.02 -26.98 40.61
C GLY A 365 -9.19 -26.75 41.87
N GLY A 366 -7.93 -26.36 41.72
CA GLY A 366 -7.01 -25.89 42.76
C GLY A 366 -6.83 -24.37 42.73
N MET A 367 -6.11 -23.83 43.72
CA MET A 367 -5.69 -22.42 43.75
C MET A 367 -4.73 -22.10 42.59
N LEU A 368 -4.70 -20.83 42.18
CA LEU A 368 -3.65 -20.32 41.29
C LEU A 368 -2.28 -20.63 41.91
N GLY A 369 -1.49 -21.49 41.27
CA GLY A 369 -0.11 -21.79 41.69
C GLY A 369 0.05 -22.84 42.80
N THR A 370 -0.93 -23.70 43.07
CA THR A 370 -0.76 -24.81 44.04
C THR A 370 -0.97 -26.19 43.40
N SER A 371 -0.23 -27.18 43.91
CA SER A 371 -0.29 -28.59 43.49
C SER A 371 -1.35 -29.41 44.26
N ILE A 372 -2.32 -28.75 44.88
CA ILE A 372 -3.31 -29.37 45.77
C ILE A 372 -4.75 -29.17 45.27
N ASN A 373 -5.54 -30.24 45.32
CA ASN A 373 -6.96 -30.34 44.89
C ASN A 373 -7.93 -29.57 45.80
N THR A 374 -7.67 -28.30 46.08
CA THR A 374 -8.58 -27.42 46.83
C THR A 374 -8.64 -26.05 46.18
N ALA A 375 -9.71 -25.74 45.46
CA ALA A 375 -9.86 -24.44 44.79
C ALA A 375 -10.29 -23.38 45.78
N LEU A 376 -9.56 -22.28 45.75
CA LEU A 376 -10.04 -20.98 46.22
C LEU A 376 -10.74 -20.32 45.04
N ALA A 377 -12.06 -20.38 44.98
CA ALA A 377 -12.80 -19.50 44.09
C ALA A 377 -12.86 -18.12 44.74
N LEU A 378 -11.95 -17.22 44.38
CA LEU A 378 -12.04 -15.81 44.76
C LEU A 378 -13.27 -15.21 44.07
N ARG A 379 -14.42 -15.23 44.75
CA ARG A 379 -15.59 -14.48 44.32
C ARG A 379 -15.40 -13.02 44.71
N TRP A 380 -15.61 -12.11 43.77
CA TRP A 380 -15.82 -10.70 44.07
C TRP A 380 -17.33 -10.47 44.02
N ASP A 381 -17.96 -10.25 45.18
CA ASP A 381 -19.32 -9.71 45.20
C ASP A 381 -19.29 -8.18 45.18
N ASN A 382 -20.40 -7.54 44.81
CA ASN A 382 -20.51 -6.06 44.79
C ASN A 382 -20.34 -5.41 46.18
N SER A 383 -20.12 -6.21 47.23
CA SER A 383 -19.79 -5.77 48.60
C SER A 383 -18.29 -5.85 48.93
N GLY A 384 -17.43 -6.22 47.97
CA GLY A 384 -15.98 -6.22 48.15
C GLY A 384 -15.44 -7.36 49.02
N SER A 385 -16.21 -8.44 49.22
CA SER A 385 -15.81 -9.58 50.05
C SER A 385 -15.27 -10.73 49.20
N ILE A 386 -14.19 -11.36 49.67
CA ILE A 386 -13.60 -12.59 49.09
C ILE A 386 -14.17 -13.80 49.84
N PHE A 387 -14.93 -14.65 49.15
CA PHE A 387 -15.47 -15.90 49.70
C PHE A 387 -14.53 -17.09 49.43
N ILE A 388 -14.35 -17.98 50.41
CA ILE A 388 -13.55 -19.22 50.28
C ILE A 388 -14.50 -20.41 50.45
N PRO A 389 -14.84 -21.16 49.38
CA PRO A 389 -15.63 -22.36 49.53
C PRO A 389 -14.76 -23.47 50.14
N THR A 390 -15.17 -23.97 51.31
CA THR A 390 -14.65 -25.17 52.01
C THR A 390 -13.23 -25.60 51.62
N GLY A 391 -12.25 -25.01 52.30
CA GLY A 391 -10.82 -25.28 52.17
C GLY A 391 -10.04 -24.36 53.12
N SER A 392 -8.84 -24.76 53.54
CA SER A 392 -8.00 -23.98 54.47
C SER A 392 -7.13 -22.99 53.70
N LEU A 393 -7.27 -21.68 53.96
CA LEU A 393 -6.26 -20.68 53.58
C LEU A 393 -5.28 -20.52 54.75
N THR A 394 -4.07 -21.04 54.60
CA THR A 394 -2.99 -20.86 55.58
C THR A 394 -2.09 -19.71 55.14
N VAL A 395 -2.17 -18.56 55.81
CA VAL A 395 -1.21 -17.46 55.64
C VAL A 395 -0.04 -17.73 56.58
N SER A 396 1.15 -17.98 56.02
CA SER A 396 2.30 -18.51 56.79
C SER A 396 3.00 -17.49 57.69
N THR A 397 2.57 -16.23 57.72
CA THR A 397 3.03 -15.23 58.69
C THR A 397 1.91 -14.22 59.00
N GLY A 398 1.40 -14.25 60.23
CA GLY A 398 0.34 -13.35 60.73
C GLY A 398 -1.06 -13.97 60.70
N ASN A 399 -1.73 -14.03 61.86
CA ASN A 399 -2.97 -14.78 62.07
C ASN A 399 -4.11 -14.40 61.11
N VAL A 400 -4.56 -15.36 60.30
CA VAL A 400 -5.99 -15.61 59.99
C VAL A 400 -6.15 -17.13 59.79
N THR A 401 -7.03 -17.75 60.57
CA THR A 401 -7.49 -19.13 60.34
C THR A 401 -9.01 -19.10 60.21
N VAL A 402 -9.51 -19.39 59.01
CA VAL A 402 -10.93 -19.63 58.76
C VAL A 402 -11.06 -21.07 58.25
N THR A 403 -11.81 -21.87 59.01
CA THR A 403 -11.91 -23.34 58.86
C THR A 403 -13.26 -23.79 58.26
N SER A 404 -13.90 -22.91 57.49
CA SER A 404 -15.21 -23.01 56.78
C SER A 404 -16.42 -22.42 57.54
N GLY A 405 -17.36 -21.83 56.78
CA GLY A 405 -18.56 -21.14 57.27
C GLY A 405 -18.53 -19.62 57.05
N ASP A 406 -19.71 -18.99 56.98
CA ASP A 406 -19.88 -17.54 56.79
C ASP A 406 -19.04 -16.74 57.80
N MET A 407 -18.36 -15.70 57.33
CA MET A 407 -17.70 -14.72 58.20
C MET A 407 -18.78 -13.87 58.88
N LYS A 408 -19.34 -14.37 59.98
CA LYS A 408 -20.09 -13.52 60.90
C LYS A 408 -19.09 -12.65 61.65
N ILE A 409 -19.08 -11.37 61.33
CA ILE A 409 -18.64 -10.33 62.26
C ILE A 409 -19.77 -10.22 63.30
N PRO A 410 -19.61 -10.69 64.55
CA PRO A 410 -20.70 -10.62 65.52
C PRO A 410 -20.83 -9.18 66.01
N GLY A 411 -21.77 -8.43 65.42
CA GLY A 411 -22.47 -7.38 66.12
C GLY A 411 -23.71 -7.99 66.77
N LEU A 412 -24.05 -7.51 67.98
CA LEU A 412 -25.31 -7.75 68.69
C LEU A 412 -25.55 -9.18 69.22
N TYR A 413 -25.90 -9.23 70.51
CA TYR A 413 -26.56 -10.33 71.23
C TYR A 413 -27.67 -11.00 70.39
N THR A 414 -28.06 -12.26 70.56
CA THR A 414 -28.23 -13.07 71.78
C THR A 414 -28.14 -14.56 71.43
N GLU A 415 -27.45 -15.31 72.30
CA GLU A 415 -27.48 -16.78 72.47
C GLU A 415 -26.75 -17.69 71.47
N THR A 416 -25.60 -18.21 71.92
CA THR A 416 -25.20 -19.61 71.69
C THR A 416 -24.40 -20.09 72.90
N ILE A 417 -24.85 -21.14 73.58
CA ILE A 417 -24.16 -21.77 74.73
C ILE A 417 -23.55 -23.12 74.33
N GLY A 418 -22.28 -23.32 74.71
CA GLY A 418 -21.62 -24.62 74.99
C GLY A 418 -21.15 -25.41 73.77
N VAL A 419 -19.94 -26.00 73.73
CA VAL A 419 -19.24 -26.72 74.80
C VAL A 419 -17.72 -26.74 74.55
N GLY A 420 -16.91 -26.70 75.61
CA GLY A 420 -15.60 -27.38 75.63
C GLY A 420 -14.38 -26.52 75.99
N THR A 421 -14.32 -25.99 77.22
CA THR A 421 -13.13 -25.48 77.92
C THR A 421 -12.09 -24.73 77.06
N LYS A 422 -12.33 -23.43 76.81
CA LYS A 422 -11.28 -22.43 76.61
C LYS A 422 -11.88 -21.04 76.80
N LYS A 423 -11.16 -20.19 77.55
CA LYS A 423 -11.54 -18.85 78.03
C LYS A 423 -12.29 -18.07 76.95
N ALA A 424 -13.53 -17.65 77.24
CA ALA A 424 -14.29 -16.82 76.32
C ALA A 424 -13.67 -15.41 76.27
N VAL A 425 -13.31 -15.00 75.06
CA VAL A 425 -12.82 -13.67 74.73
C VAL A 425 -14.03 -12.87 74.25
N TYR A 426 -14.26 -11.68 74.79
CA TYR A 426 -15.32 -10.75 74.37
C TYR A 426 -14.72 -9.38 74.04
N VAL A 427 -15.50 -8.47 73.47
CA VAL A 427 -15.07 -7.09 73.21
C VAL A 427 -15.94 -6.16 74.07
N ASP A 428 -15.32 -5.26 74.83
CA ASP A 428 -16.07 -4.32 75.67
C ASP A 428 -16.77 -3.23 74.85
N SER A 429 -17.60 -2.41 75.50
CA SER A 429 -18.35 -1.31 74.85
C SER A 429 -17.45 -0.21 74.26
N LEU A 430 -16.14 -0.27 74.48
CA LEU A 430 -15.13 0.63 73.92
C LEU A 430 -14.33 -0.02 72.77
N GLY A 431 -14.69 -1.24 72.37
CA GLY A 431 -14.05 -1.95 71.25
C GLY A 431 -12.75 -2.67 71.63
N LYS A 432 -12.45 -2.88 72.91
CA LYS A 432 -11.23 -3.59 73.35
C LYS A 432 -11.48 -5.08 73.57
N LEU A 433 -10.54 -5.91 73.12
CA LEU A 433 -10.58 -7.36 73.28
C LEU A 433 -10.23 -7.77 74.71
N CYS A 434 -11.16 -8.40 75.40
CA CYS A 434 -11.12 -8.78 76.82
C CYS A 434 -11.26 -10.30 77.00
N VAL A 435 -10.70 -10.85 78.08
CA VAL A 435 -10.77 -12.28 78.42
C VAL A 435 -11.41 -12.42 79.80
N LEU A 436 -12.49 -13.19 79.93
CA LEU A 436 -13.15 -13.44 81.22
C LEU A 436 -12.17 -14.08 82.21
N ALA A 437 -11.81 -13.33 83.26
CA ALA A 437 -11.07 -13.84 84.40
C ALA A 437 -12.07 -14.28 85.48
N LYS A 438 -11.69 -15.26 86.30
CA LYS A 438 -12.54 -16.00 87.26
C LYS A 438 -13.16 -15.14 88.40
N GLY A 439 -13.16 -13.82 88.30
CA GLY A 439 -13.65 -12.89 89.34
C GLY A 439 -14.93 -12.13 89.00
N ASP A 440 -15.50 -12.29 87.80
CA ASP A 440 -16.60 -11.42 87.35
C ASP A 440 -17.98 -11.77 87.95
N GLU A 441 -18.18 -13.00 88.47
CA GLU A 441 -19.36 -13.32 89.30
C GLU A 441 -19.35 -12.58 90.65
N GLU A 442 -18.17 -12.30 91.21
CA GLU A 442 -18.04 -11.51 92.44
C GLU A 442 -18.25 -10.02 92.17
N ASN A 443 -17.84 -9.52 91.00
CA ASN A 443 -18.04 -8.12 90.61
C ASN A 443 -19.51 -7.79 90.34
N GLU A 444 -20.27 -8.67 89.68
CA GLU A 444 -21.71 -8.47 89.46
C GLU A 444 -22.49 -8.46 90.80
N LYS A 445 -22.04 -9.28 91.76
CA LYS A 445 -22.57 -9.28 93.13
C LYS A 445 -22.20 -8.01 93.89
N TYR A 446 -21.01 -7.47 93.68
CA TYR A 446 -20.55 -6.22 94.29
C TYR A 446 -21.33 -5.01 93.77
N GLU A 447 -21.59 -4.92 92.45
CA GLU A 447 -22.38 -3.83 91.86
C GLU A 447 -23.84 -3.84 92.36
N LYS A 448 -24.46 -5.00 92.52
CA LYS A 448 -25.80 -5.12 93.15
C LYS A 448 -25.82 -4.62 94.59
N LEU A 449 -24.83 -5.03 95.39
CA LEU A 449 -24.69 -4.59 96.79
C LEU A 449 -24.43 -3.08 96.89
N GLN A 450 -23.70 -2.50 95.92
CA GLN A 450 -23.41 -1.08 95.89
C GLN A 450 -24.66 -0.25 95.57
N ASN A 451 -25.48 -0.71 94.61
CA ASN A 451 -26.78 -0.09 94.31
C ASN A 451 -27.76 -0.19 95.50
N GLU A 452 -27.82 -1.33 96.20
CA GLU A 452 -28.63 -1.45 97.42
C GLU A 452 -28.14 -0.51 98.53
N ASN A 453 -26.82 -0.33 98.68
CA ASN A 453 -26.25 0.58 99.67
C ASN A 453 -26.61 2.04 99.39
N ASP A 454 -26.62 2.45 98.13
CA ASP A 454 -26.96 3.82 97.74
C ASP A 454 -28.44 4.13 97.99
N VAL A 455 -29.35 3.17 97.73
CA VAL A 455 -30.78 3.29 98.10
C VAL A 455 -30.95 3.45 99.61
N LEU A 456 -30.28 2.61 100.41
CA LEU A 456 -30.34 2.68 101.87
C LEU A 456 -29.80 4.01 102.42
N ARG A 457 -28.77 4.60 101.78
CA ARG A 457 -28.25 5.92 102.16
C ARG A 457 -29.25 7.04 101.91
N THR A 458 -30.01 6.96 100.81
CA THR A 458 -31.09 7.91 100.52
C THR A 458 -32.21 7.80 101.55
N GLU A 459 -32.68 6.59 101.84
CA GLU A 459 -33.72 6.36 102.87
C GLU A 459 -33.27 6.86 104.26
N LEU A 460 -32.01 6.61 104.64
CA LEU A 460 -31.44 7.11 105.90
C LEU A 460 -31.34 8.65 105.91
N SER A 461 -31.11 9.29 104.76
CA SER A 461 -31.10 10.75 104.64
C SER A 461 -32.47 11.34 104.91
N ASP A 462 -33.52 10.72 104.36
CA ASP A 462 -34.89 11.19 104.53
C ASP A 462 -35.42 10.96 105.95
N LEU A 463 -35.12 9.80 106.56
CA LEU A 463 -35.39 9.56 107.98
C LEU A 463 -34.70 10.57 108.91
N ARG A 464 -33.48 11.01 108.57
CA ARG A 464 -32.78 12.07 109.34
C ARG A 464 -33.48 13.42 109.22
N LYS A 465 -34.05 13.76 108.06
CA LYS A 465 -34.85 14.99 107.90
C LYS A 465 -36.13 14.92 108.73
N GLU A 466 -36.84 13.79 108.70
CA GLU A 466 -38.03 13.59 109.54
C GLU A 466 -37.69 13.66 111.04
N LEU A 467 -36.56 13.09 111.47
CA LEU A 467 -36.09 13.17 112.85
C LEU A 467 -35.79 14.62 113.28
N GLU A 468 -35.16 15.42 112.43
CA GLU A 468 -34.90 16.84 112.71
C GLU A 468 -36.20 17.66 112.73
N GLU A 469 -37.19 17.31 111.92
CA GLU A 469 -38.52 17.92 111.94
C GLU A 469 -39.30 17.56 113.22
N ILE A 470 -39.20 16.32 113.69
CA ILE A 470 -39.72 15.87 115.00
C ILE A 470 -39.02 16.61 116.14
N LYS A 471 -37.68 16.73 116.14
CA LYS A 471 -36.94 17.50 117.16
C LYS A 471 -37.34 18.97 117.18
N LYS A 472 -37.60 19.57 116.01
CA LYS A 472 -38.05 20.96 115.88
C LYS A 472 -39.47 21.15 116.44
N ASN A 473 -40.32 20.13 116.37
CA ASN A 473 -41.65 20.13 116.95
C ASN A 473 -41.64 19.86 118.47
N LEU A 474 -40.70 19.04 118.97
CA LEU A 474 -40.52 18.79 120.41
C LEU A 474 -39.90 19.96 121.19
N ASN A 475 -39.17 20.87 120.53
CA ASN A 475 -38.62 22.09 121.15
C ASN A 475 -39.60 23.29 121.13
N LYS A 476 -40.88 23.06 120.83
CA LYS A 476 -41.95 24.09 120.79
C LYS A 476 -43.04 23.94 121.87
N GLU A 477 -42.91 22.96 122.75
CA GLU A 477 -43.57 22.90 124.07
C GLU A 477 -42.53 23.17 125.16
#